data_AF-A0A974Z6V3-F1
#
_entry.id   AF-A0A974Z6V3-F1
#
_cell.length_a   1.000
_cell.length_b   1.000
_cell.length_c   1.000
_cell.angle_alpha   90.00
_cell.angle_beta   90.00
_cell.angle_gamma   90.00
#
_symmetry.space_group_name_H-M   'P 1'
#
loop_
_entity.id
_entity.type
_entity.pdbx_description
1 polymer ?
#
loop_
_entity_poly.entity_id
_entity_poly.type
_entity_poly.pdbx_seq_one_letter_code
_entity_poly.pdbx_strand_id
1 'polypeptide(L)'
;MDHEEEGGLMAREFAQIKLALWEDDDVRLLSPEAQHLYFVLLTSRSLNYCGVGDWRPRRIAALAQGWTVERVEDAATELVERLFVVIDESTEEILVRSFVRHDGLMKQPKMATAMAAAHGAVASSVLRGVVVHELRRLQEDFPDLKGWGSEKASDLLRKASVDPSVYPLGKGPSNRSGKGSGEGLGNPKPKGSGKGSPTPAPNSSSLLQHLTPRENAAPDGAGAAAPESYPDDFEAAWLAYERKGSKRKSFAEWRRAIKRADPTVIVDAIPRYFASVSQPRYRKDFERYLAGDLWESAAASAPPIKVWAEE
;
A
#
# COMPACT_ATOMS: atom_id res chain seq x y z
N MET A 1 48.02 0.34 -24.68
CA MET A 1 47.97 0.76 -23.26
C MET A 1 46.50 0.94 -22.98
N ASP A 2 45.88 -0.20 -22.78
CA ASP A 2 44.45 -0.36 -22.93
C ASP A 2 43.89 -0.25 -21.52
N HIS A 3 43.21 0.87 -21.27
CA HIS A 3 42.47 1.04 -20.03
C HIS A 3 41.23 0.13 -20.11
N GLU A 4 41.40 -1.10 -19.65
CA GLU A 4 40.27 -1.88 -19.14
C GLU A 4 39.66 -1.08 -17.98
N GLU A 5 38.61 -0.30 -18.27
CA GLU A 5 37.74 0.21 -17.22
C GLU A 5 37.05 -1.01 -16.60
N GLU A 6 37.64 -1.47 -15.49
CA GLU A 6 37.11 -2.48 -14.59
C GLU A 6 35.80 -1.94 -13.98
N GLY A 7 34.73 -2.06 -14.75
CA GLY A 7 33.37 -1.66 -14.41
C GLY A 7 32.75 -2.59 -13.37
N GLY A 8 33.43 -2.76 -12.24
CA GLY A 8 32.91 -3.47 -11.08
C GLY A 8 31.56 -2.88 -10.69
N LEU A 9 30.53 -3.73 -10.61
CA LEU A 9 29.25 -3.32 -10.04
C LEU A 9 29.54 -2.72 -8.66
N MET A 10 29.31 -1.42 -8.52
CA MET A 10 29.39 -0.72 -7.23
C MET A 10 28.34 -1.33 -6.31
N ALA A 11 28.76 -2.30 -5.51
CA ALA A 11 27.90 -3.03 -4.60
C ALA A 11 27.33 -2.03 -3.59
N ARG A 12 26.01 -2.10 -3.36
CA ARG A 12 25.32 -1.22 -2.43
C ARG A 12 25.84 -1.46 -1.00
N GLU A 13 26.69 -0.55 -0.53
CA GLU A 13 27.29 -0.62 0.81
C GLU A 13 26.29 -0.25 1.93
N PHE A 14 25.39 0.70 1.66
CA PHE A 14 24.47 1.26 2.64
C PHE A 14 23.00 1.20 2.19
N ALA A 15 22.11 1.14 3.17
CA ALA A 15 20.66 1.23 2.97
C ALA A 15 20.13 2.53 3.57
N GLN A 16 19.45 3.36 2.76
CA GLN A 16 18.73 4.51 3.30
C GLN A 16 17.39 4.06 3.87
N ILE A 17 17.31 3.99 5.20
CA ILE A 17 16.06 3.81 5.94
C ILE A 17 15.54 5.19 6.35
N LYS A 18 14.25 5.47 6.11
CA LYS A 18 13.62 6.73 6.49
C LYS A 18 13.12 6.66 7.93
N LEU A 19 13.43 7.69 8.74
CA LEU A 19 13.00 7.76 10.14
C LEU A 19 11.47 7.76 10.29
N ALA A 20 10.77 8.37 9.33
CA ALA A 20 9.31 8.37 9.23
C ALA A 20 8.68 6.97 9.02
N LEU A 21 9.48 5.90 8.86
CA LEU A 21 8.97 4.52 8.90
C LEU A 21 8.18 4.22 10.18
N TRP A 22 8.52 4.86 11.30
CA TRP A 22 7.81 4.71 12.59
C TRP A 22 6.57 5.62 12.72
N GLU A 23 6.33 6.49 11.74
CA GLU A 23 5.11 7.29 11.60
C GLU A 23 4.06 6.58 10.73
N ASP A 24 4.44 5.49 10.06
CA ASP A 24 3.55 4.68 9.21
C ASP A 24 2.73 3.68 10.06
N ASP A 25 1.42 3.91 10.12
CA ASP A 25 0.49 3.03 10.85
C ASP A 25 0.45 1.60 10.28
N ASP A 26 0.65 1.40 8.97
CA ASP A 26 0.66 0.06 8.38
C ASP A 26 1.89 -0.73 8.86
N VAL A 27 3.04 -0.07 9.06
CA VAL A 27 4.25 -0.67 9.65
C VAL A 27 4.03 -0.97 11.13
N ARG A 28 3.41 -0.05 11.87
CA ARG A 28 3.11 -0.21 13.31
C ARG A 28 2.10 -1.32 13.60
N LEU A 29 1.34 -1.75 12.60
CA LEU A 29 0.41 -2.87 12.68
C LEU A 29 1.04 -4.24 12.41
N LEU A 30 2.27 -4.31 11.91
CA LEU A 30 3.01 -5.56 11.71
C LEU A 30 3.50 -6.17 13.04
N SER A 31 3.61 -7.50 13.10
CA SER A 31 4.34 -8.18 14.19
C SER A 31 5.82 -7.76 14.24
N PRO A 32 6.49 -7.87 15.39
CA PRO A 32 7.94 -7.64 15.49
C PRO A 32 8.75 -8.51 14.51
N GLU A 33 8.32 -9.75 14.27
CA GLU A 33 8.91 -10.65 13.29
C GLU A 33 8.75 -10.13 11.86
N ALA A 34 7.57 -9.67 11.46
CA ALA A 34 7.35 -9.09 10.13
C ALA A 34 8.09 -7.76 9.94
N GLN A 35 8.13 -6.89 10.97
CA GLN A 35 8.97 -5.69 10.94
C GLN A 35 10.45 -6.04 10.77
N HIS A 36 10.96 -7.00 11.55
CA HIS A 36 12.35 -7.44 11.48
C HIS A 36 12.69 -8.06 10.12
N LEU A 37 11.81 -8.92 9.58
CA LEU A 37 11.97 -9.49 8.24
C LEU A 37 11.99 -8.39 7.16
N TYR A 38 11.12 -7.39 7.27
CA TYR A 38 11.09 -6.25 6.35
C TYR A 38 12.42 -5.46 6.35
N PHE A 39 13.03 -5.25 7.52
CA PHE A 39 14.37 -4.67 7.61
C PHE A 39 15.46 -5.55 6.98
N VAL A 40 15.43 -6.87 7.22
CA VAL A 40 16.37 -7.83 6.61
C VAL A 40 16.27 -7.80 5.07
N LEU A 41 15.06 -7.71 4.52
CA LEU A 41 14.83 -7.59 3.08
C LEU A 41 15.34 -6.24 2.53
N LEU A 42 14.98 -5.12 3.17
CA LEU A 42 15.41 -3.77 2.77
C LEU A 42 16.94 -3.58 2.77
N THR A 43 17.65 -4.32 3.63
CA THR A 43 19.11 -4.26 3.80
C THR A 43 19.86 -5.39 3.10
N SER A 44 19.16 -6.31 2.42
CA SER A 44 19.79 -7.40 1.69
C SER A 44 20.67 -6.90 0.54
N ARG A 45 21.85 -7.51 0.38
CA ARG A 45 22.76 -7.26 -0.75
C ARG A 45 22.17 -7.69 -2.10
N SER A 46 21.18 -8.58 -2.12
CA SER A 46 20.49 -8.99 -3.36
C SER A 46 19.46 -7.96 -3.84
N LEU A 47 19.10 -6.97 -3.00
CA LEU A 47 18.03 -6.03 -3.32
C LEU A 47 18.50 -4.98 -4.35
N ASN A 48 18.00 -5.13 -5.58
CA ASN A 48 18.33 -4.29 -6.72
C ASN A 48 17.63 -2.91 -6.67
N TYR A 49 17.91 -2.05 -7.64
CA TYR A 49 17.34 -0.70 -7.74
C TYR A 49 15.82 -0.63 -8.05
N CYS A 50 15.14 -1.76 -8.24
CA CYS A 50 13.68 -1.84 -8.28
C CYS A 50 13.06 -2.35 -6.98
N GLY A 51 13.87 -2.68 -5.97
CA GLY A 51 13.41 -3.34 -4.74
C GLY A 51 13.17 -4.84 -4.90
N VAL A 52 13.70 -5.49 -5.95
CA VAL A 52 13.63 -6.94 -6.13
C VAL A 52 14.94 -7.60 -5.68
N GLY A 53 14.87 -8.73 -4.98
CA GLY A 53 16.03 -9.55 -4.62
C GLY A 53 15.66 -11.02 -4.36
N ASP A 54 16.64 -11.86 -4.03
CA ASP A 54 16.42 -13.29 -3.83
C ASP A 54 15.42 -13.60 -2.67
N TRP A 55 14.41 -14.42 -2.94
CA TRP A 55 13.59 -15.06 -1.91
C TRP A 55 14.22 -16.38 -1.47
N ARG A 56 14.90 -16.38 -0.32
CA ARG A 56 15.65 -17.55 0.18
C ARG A 56 15.41 -17.79 1.68
N PRO A 57 14.24 -18.32 2.09
CA PRO A 57 13.87 -18.50 3.50
C PRO A 57 14.95 -19.14 4.37
N ARG A 58 15.59 -20.21 3.86
CA ARG A 58 16.69 -20.91 4.56
C ARG A 58 17.94 -20.04 4.78
N ARG A 59 18.27 -19.14 3.83
CA ARG A 59 19.40 -18.19 3.99
C ARG A 59 19.02 -17.07 4.96
N ILE A 60 17.78 -16.59 4.91
CA ILE A 60 17.24 -15.57 5.82
C ILE A 60 17.22 -16.08 7.26
N ALA A 61 16.76 -17.32 7.48
CA ALA A 61 16.70 -17.91 8.81
C ALA A 61 18.08 -18.08 9.48
N ALA A 62 19.16 -18.16 8.70
CA ALA A 62 20.53 -18.20 9.22
C ALA A 62 21.07 -16.82 9.66
N LEU A 63 20.37 -15.72 9.43
CA LEU A 63 20.86 -14.36 9.72
C LEU A 63 20.67 -13.91 11.17
N ALA A 64 19.78 -14.54 11.94
CA ALA A 64 19.58 -14.21 13.36
C ALA A 64 19.14 -15.42 14.18
N GLN A 65 19.63 -15.51 15.43
CA GLN A 65 19.18 -16.52 16.38
C GLN A 65 17.68 -16.36 16.67
N GLY A 66 16.94 -17.47 16.61
CA GLY A 66 15.49 -17.50 16.85
C GLY A 66 14.64 -17.48 15.59
N TRP A 67 15.19 -17.18 14.40
CA TRP A 67 14.51 -17.51 13.16
C TRP A 67 14.49 -19.03 12.92
N THR A 68 13.39 -19.50 12.35
CA THR A 68 13.30 -20.78 11.64
C THR A 68 12.76 -20.51 10.24
N VAL A 69 12.77 -21.51 9.36
CA VAL A 69 12.23 -21.35 7.98
C VAL A 69 10.74 -21.01 8.05
N GLU A 70 10.01 -21.72 8.91
CA GLU A 70 8.58 -21.58 9.14
C GLU A 70 8.25 -20.16 9.64
N ARG A 71 8.99 -19.65 10.63
CA ARG A 71 8.77 -18.27 11.13
C ARG A 71 9.04 -17.21 10.05
N VAL A 72 10.02 -17.43 9.17
CA VAL A 72 10.30 -16.52 8.04
C VAL A 72 9.15 -16.55 7.02
N GLU A 73 8.57 -17.72 6.76
CA GLU A 73 7.43 -17.90 5.85
C GLU A 73 6.12 -17.33 6.45
N ASP A 74 5.89 -17.49 7.75
CA ASP A 74 4.76 -16.88 8.48
C ASP A 74 4.86 -15.34 8.47
N ALA A 75 6.02 -14.79 8.81
CA ALA A 75 6.26 -13.34 8.77
C ALA A 75 6.18 -12.77 7.34
N ALA A 76 6.59 -13.54 6.34
CA ALA A 76 6.43 -13.16 4.93
C ALA A 76 4.96 -13.19 4.49
N THR A 77 4.18 -14.16 4.95
CA THR A 77 2.73 -14.23 4.71
C THR A 77 2.07 -12.96 5.25
N GLU A 78 2.41 -12.53 6.47
CA GLU A 78 1.91 -11.28 7.06
C GLU A 78 2.28 -10.04 6.23
N LEU A 79 3.51 -9.97 5.69
CA LEU A 79 3.95 -8.88 4.82
C LEU A 79 3.25 -8.91 3.45
N VAL A 80 2.92 -10.08 2.90
CA VAL A 80 2.14 -10.23 1.66
C VAL A 80 0.68 -9.80 1.88
N GLU A 81 0.05 -10.25 2.97
CA GLU A 81 -1.34 -9.89 3.30
C GLU A 81 -1.54 -8.37 3.51
N ARG A 82 -0.54 -7.68 4.07
CA ARG A 82 -0.51 -6.21 4.16
C ARG A 82 0.15 -5.52 2.95
N LEU A 83 0.44 -6.26 1.89
CA LEU A 83 1.01 -5.78 0.62
C LEU A 83 2.38 -5.08 0.75
N PHE A 84 3.15 -5.28 1.83
CA PHE A 84 4.52 -4.76 1.94
C PHE A 84 5.46 -5.39 0.92
N VAL A 85 5.24 -6.67 0.63
CA VAL A 85 6.05 -7.44 -0.33
C VAL A 85 5.16 -8.23 -1.30
N VAL A 86 5.74 -8.61 -2.44
CA VAL A 86 5.17 -9.61 -3.36
C VAL A 86 6.25 -10.66 -3.61
N ILE A 87 5.89 -11.93 -3.53
CA ILE A 87 6.82 -13.06 -3.66
C ILE A 87 6.46 -13.87 -4.92
N ASP A 88 7.47 -14.23 -5.69
CA ASP A 88 7.36 -15.20 -6.77
C ASP A 88 8.25 -16.41 -6.45
N GLU A 89 7.64 -17.45 -5.86
CA GLU A 89 8.33 -18.70 -5.55
C GLU A 89 8.91 -19.38 -6.80
N SER A 90 8.37 -19.12 -8.00
CA SER A 90 8.79 -19.80 -9.22
C SER A 90 10.09 -19.27 -9.81
N THR A 91 10.38 -17.99 -9.59
CA THR A 91 11.67 -17.36 -9.92
C THR A 91 12.59 -17.18 -8.71
N GLU A 92 12.12 -17.56 -7.51
CA GLU A 92 12.80 -17.38 -6.23
C GLU A 92 13.15 -15.90 -5.97
N GLU A 93 12.23 -14.99 -6.30
CA GLU A 93 12.36 -13.53 -6.16
C GLU A 93 11.31 -12.95 -5.19
N ILE A 94 11.68 -11.87 -4.50
CA ILE A 94 10.80 -11.07 -3.65
C ILE A 94 10.95 -9.59 -4.01
N LEU A 95 9.83 -8.89 -4.15
CA LEU A 95 9.74 -7.44 -4.34
C LEU A 95 9.34 -6.76 -3.03
N VAL A 96 10.15 -5.83 -2.54
CA VAL A 96 9.75 -4.83 -1.54
C VAL A 96 8.96 -3.73 -2.26
N ARG A 97 7.63 -3.82 -2.23
CA ARG A 97 6.72 -3.08 -3.13
C ARG A 97 7.02 -1.59 -3.22
N SER A 98 7.07 -0.92 -2.08
CA SER A 98 7.19 0.54 -2.05
C SER A 98 8.63 1.06 -2.21
N PHE A 99 9.63 0.20 -2.42
CA PHE A 99 11.05 0.60 -2.47
C PHE A 99 11.31 1.77 -3.42
N VAL A 100 10.85 1.67 -4.68
CA VAL A 100 11.01 2.72 -5.72
C VAL A 100 10.37 4.07 -5.35
N ARG A 101 9.38 4.07 -4.45
CA ARG A 101 8.73 5.28 -3.93
C ARG A 101 9.52 5.93 -2.79
N HIS A 102 10.34 5.16 -2.08
CA HIS A 102 11.07 5.62 -0.90
C HIS A 102 12.60 5.76 -1.10
N ASP A 103 13.23 5.07 -2.05
CA ASP A 103 14.69 5.13 -2.25
C ASP A 103 15.21 6.50 -2.75
N GLY A 104 14.38 7.25 -3.48
CA GLY A 104 14.76 8.55 -4.05
C GLY A 104 15.60 8.49 -5.34
N LEU A 105 15.81 7.33 -5.95
CA LEU A 105 16.54 7.16 -7.23
C LEU A 105 15.95 8.06 -8.32
N MET A 106 14.62 8.18 -8.38
CA MET A 106 13.92 9.02 -9.35
C MET A 106 14.17 10.53 -9.19
N LYS A 107 14.87 10.98 -8.14
CA LYS A 107 15.36 12.37 -8.05
C LYS A 107 16.51 12.67 -9.02
N GLN A 108 17.17 11.64 -9.57
CA GLN A 108 18.35 11.79 -10.42
C GLN A 108 18.21 10.98 -11.74
N PRO A 109 18.33 11.62 -12.94
CA PRO A 109 18.16 10.92 -14.22
C PRO A 109 19.04 9.68 -14.40
N LYS A 110 20.31 9.73 -13.97
CA LYS A 110 21.24 8.58 -14.07
C LYS A 110 20.78 7.39 -13.21
N MET A 111 20.23 7.66 -12.02
CA MET A 111 19.72 6.62 -11.12
C MET A 111 18.40 6.04 -11.61
N ALA A 112 17.52 6.86 -12.21
CA ALA A 112 16.32 6.39 -12.91
C ALA A 112 16.68 5.43 -14.08
N THR A 113 17.72 5.75 -14.85
CA THR A 113 18.25 4.86 -15.90
C THR A 113 18.80 3.54 -15.33
N ALA A 114 19.47 3.58 -14.16
CA ALA A 114 19.98 2.38 -13.50
C ALA A 114 18.85 1.50 -12.93
N MET A 115 17.81 2.11 -12.35
CA MET A 115 16.56 1.42 -11.97
C MET A 115 15.90 0.77 -13.20
N ALA A 116 15.81 1.48 -14.33
CA ALA A 116 15.23 0.92 -15.53
C ALA A 116 16.03 -0.27 -16.13
N ALA A 117 17.36 -0.28 -15.92
CA ALA A 117 18.19 -1.44 -16.25
C ALA A 117 17.95 -2.61 -15.27
N ALA A 118 17.85 -2.34 -13.96
CA ALA A 118 17.52 -3.34 -12.94
C ALA A 118 16.14 -4.00 -13.20
N HIS A 119 15.14 -3.25 -13.68
CA HIS A 119 13.83 -3.79 -14.09
C HIS A 119 13.96 -4.85 -15.18
N GLY A 120 14.89 -4.65 -16.12
CA GLY A 120 15.18 -5.60 -17.20
C GLY A 120 15.84 -6.90 -16.71
N ALA A 121 16.50 -6.88 -15.55
CA ALA A 121 17.17 -8.04 -14.96
C ALA A 121 16.26 -8.90 -14.07
N VAL A 122 15.06 -8.43 -13.72
CA VAL A 122 14.07 -9.20 -12.93
C VAL A 122 13.49 -10.32 -13.80
N ALA A 123 13.53 -11.55 -13.28
CA ALA A 123 13.07 -12.73 -14.02
C ALA A 123 11.53 -12.79 -14.05
N SER A 124 10.87 -12.57 -12.92
CA SER A 124 9.41 -12.62 -12.79
C SER A 124 8.75 -11.59 -13.69
N SER A 125 7.81 -12.04 -14.53
CA SER A 125 6.94 -11.15 -15.30
C SER A 125 5.95 -10.40 -14.41
N VAL A 126 5.52 -11.03 -13.30
CA VAL A 126 4.60 -10.45 -12.32
C VAL A 126 5.29 -9.33 -11.55
N LEU A 127 6.45 -9.58 -10.95
CA LEU A 127 7.15 -8.54 -10.18
C LEU A 127 7.53 -7.35 -11.07
N ARG A 128 7.90 -7.59 -12.33
CA ARG A 128 8.09 -6.52 -13.33
C ARG A 128 6.82 -5.69 -13.54
N GLY A 129 5.65 -6.31 -13.57
CA GLY A 129 4.35 -5.62 -13.66
C GLY A 129 3.99 -4.82 -12.41
N VAL A 130 4.32 -5.32 -11.21
CA VAL A 130 4.10 -4.61 -9.94
C VAL A 130 5.05 -3.41 -9.81
N VAL A 131 6.32 -3.53 -10.23
CA VAL A 131 7.23 -2.37 -10.29
C VAL A 131 6.68 -1.28 -11.22
N VAL A 132 6.08 -1.64 -12.37
CA VAL A 132 5.42 -0.66 -13.26
C VAL A 132 4.20 -0.01 -12.59
N HIS A 133 3.43 -0.76 -11.79
CA HIS A 133 2.32 -0.20 -11.00
C HIS A 133 2.83 0.87 -10.01
N GLU A 134 3.87 0.56 -9.23
CA GLU A 134 4.42 1.50 -8.24
C GLU A 134 5.14 2.70 -8.87
N LEU A 135 5.76 2.54 -10.05
CA LEU A 135 6.30 3.65 -10.83
C LEU A 135 5.21 4.59 -11.36
N ARG A 136 4.06 4.06 -11.81
CA ARG A 136 2.92 4.90 -12.23
C ARG A 136 2.39 5.73 -11.07
N ARG A 137 2.20 5.11 -9.89
CA ARG A 137 1.81 5.82 -8.66
C ARG A 137 2.84 6.88 -8.26
N LEU A 138 4.13 6.58 -8.38
CA LEU A 138 5.20 7.54 -8.11
C LEU A 138 5.17 8.73 -9.08
N GLN A 139 4.83 8.50 -10.35
CA GLN A 139 4.66 9.57 -11.34
C GLN A 139 3.43 10.44 -11.04
N GLU A 140 2.33 9.82 -10.64
CA GLU A 140 1.10 10.52 -10.24
C GLU A 140 1.32 11.40 -9.00
N ASP A 141 1.97 10.86 -7.96
CA ASP A 141 2.27 11.61 -6.73
C ASP A 141 3.37 12.67 -6.91
N PHE A 142 4.33 12.43 -7.81
CA PHE A 142 5.53 13.28 -8.01
C PHE A 142 5.90 13.42 -9.50
N PRO A 143 5.10 14.15 -10.30
CA PRO A 143 5.30 14.28 -11.75
C PRO A 143 6.56 15.07 -12.13
N ASP A 144 7.05 15.95 -11.24
CA ASP A 144 8.19 16.84 -11.50
C ASP A 144 9.56 16.22 -11.17
N LEU A 145 9.62 14.93 -10.83
CA LEU A 145 10.89 14.25 -10.55
C LEU A 145 11.77 14.18 -11.80
N LYS A 146 13.00 14.69 -11.69
CA LYS A 146 13.98 14.74 -12.78
C LYS A 146 14.25 13.37 -13.44
N GLY A 147 14.04 12.27 -12.72
CA GLY A 147 14.15 10.90 -13.22
C GLY A 147 13.24 10.58 -14.40
N TRP A 148 12.09 11.24 -14.54
CA TRP A 148 11.20 11.07 -15.70
C TRP A 148 11.80 11.59 -17.03
N GLY A 149 12.86 12.41 -16.96
CA GLY A 149 13.68 12.74 -18.12
C GLY A 149 14.53 11.59 -18.65
N SER A 150 14.60 10.44 -17.96
CA SER A 150 15.19 9.22 -18.49
C SER A 150 14.19 8.49 -19.40
N GLU A 151 14.50 8.43 -20.70
CA GLU A 151 13.71 7.70 -21.70
C GLU A 151 13.45 6.24 -21.26
N LYS A 152 14.48 5.53 -20.80
CA LYS A 152 14.36 4.14 -20.33
C LYS A 152 13.40 3.98 -19.15
N ALA A 153 13.37 4.94 -18.23
CA ALA A 153 12.45 4.90 -17.09
C ALA A 153 11.01 5.23 -17.52
N SER A 154 10.85 6.23 -18.40
CA SER A 154 9.54 6.61 -18.94
C SER A 154 8.93 5.54 -19.86
N ASP A 155 9.74 4.75 -20.56
CA ASP A 155 9.27 3.58 -21.32
C ASP A 155 8.72 2.46 -20.43
N LEU A 156 9.18 2.33 -19.17
CA LEU A 156 8.59 1.35 -18.25
C LEU A 156 7.11 1.63 -17.99
N LEU A 157 6.71 2.90 -17.93
CA LEU A 157 5.33 3.31 -17.67
C LEU A 157 4.36 2.83 -18.76
N ARG A 158 4.86 2.56 -19.98
CA ARG A 158 4.10 2.04 -21.12
C ARG A 158 3.91 0.51 -21.08
N LYS A 159 4.66 -0.22 -20.25
CA LYS A 159 4.61 -1.69 -20.16
C LYS A 159 3.34 -2.17 -19.44
N ALA A 160 3.12 -3.49 -19.47
CA ALA A 160 2.09 -4.13 -18.65
C ALA A 160 2.32 -3.83 -17.16
N SER A 161 1.23 -3.65 -16.42
CA SER A 161 1.22 -3.31 -15.00
C SER A 161 0.30 -4.28 -14.26
N VAL A 162 0.68 -4.67 -13.05
CA VAL A 162 -0.07 -5.59 -12.19
C VAL A 162 -0.31 -4.87 -10.88
N ASP A 163 -1.59 -4.73 -10.49
CA ASP A 163 -1.94 -4.22 -9.17
C ASP A 163 -1.66 -5.32 -8.12
N PRO A 164 -0.84 -5.06 -7.10
CA PRO A 164 -0.49 -6.07 -6.10
C PRO A 164 -1.67 -6.53 -5.24
N SER A 165 -2.76 -5.74 -5.14
CA SER A 165 -3.96 -6.14 -4.40
C SER A 165 -4.76 -7.27 -5.05
N VAL A 166 -4.55 -7.53 -6.35
CA VAL A 166 -5.23 -8.60 -7.11
C VAL A 166 -4.35 -9.82 -7.35
N TYR A 167 -3.27 -10.01 -6.58
CA TYR A 167 -2.33 -11.13 -6.74
C TYR A 167 -2.35 -12.13 -5.56
N PRO A 168 -3.26 -13.14 -5.58
CA PRO A 168 -3.46 -14.06 -4.47
C PRO A 168 -2.56 -15.31 -4.55
N LEU A 169 -1.24 -15.17 -4.43
CA LEU A 169 -0.32 -16.32 -4.39
C LEU A 169 0.77 -16.16 -3.32
N GLY A 170 0.50 -16.69 -2.12
CA GLY A 170 1.51 -17.06 -1.11
C GLY A 170 1.67 -18.58 -0.96
N LYS A 171 1.11 -19.35 -1.91
CA LYS A 171 1.32 -20.80 -2.07
C LYS A 171 1.25 -21.11 -3.57
N GLY A 172 2.36 -21.58 -4.14
CA GLY A 172 2.33 -22.24 -5.45
C GLY A 172 1.35 -23.43 -5.48
N PRO A 173 0.98 -23.97 -6.66
CA PRO A 173 0.08 -25.11 -6.76
C PRO A 173 0.64 -26.29 -5.99
N SER A 174 0.08 -26.55 -4.80
CA SER A 174 0.59 -27.55 -3.88
C SER A 174 0.31 -28.95 -4.45
N ASN A 175 1.28 -29.50 -5.17
CA ASN A 175 1.25 -30.87 -5.66
C ASN A 175 1.52 -31.83 -4.48
N ARG A 176 0.58 -31.84 -3.51
CA ARG A 176 0.64 -32.62 -2.27
C ARG A 176 -0.23 -33.87 -2.39
N SER A 177 0.16 -34.74 -3.30
CA SER A 177 -0.13 -36.18 -3.30
C SER A 177 1.00 -36.84 -4.08
N GLY A 178 1.92 -37.59 -3.47
CA GLY A 178 1.72 -38.46 -2.32
C GLY A 178 1.12 -39.76 -2.83
N LYS A 179 2.00 -40.74 -3.12
CA LYS A 179 1.60 -42.10 -3.49
C LYS A 179 0.69 -42.68 -2.40
N GLY A 180 -0.53 -43.05 -2.79
CA GLY A 180 -1.55 -43.59 -1.89
C GLY A 180 -2.73 -44.16 -2.67
N SER A 181 -2.48 -45.24 -3.42
CA SER A 181 -3.51 -46.00 -4.13
C SER A 181 -4.20 -46.98 -3.20
N GLY A 182 -5.52 -46.85 -3.00
CA GLY A 182 -6.32 -47.75 -2.14
C GLY A 182 -7.78 -47.31 -2.03
N GLU A 183 -8.58 -47.77 -2.99
CA GLU A 183 -10.05 -47.92 -3.11
C GLU A 183 -10.93 -47.78 -1.82
N GLY A 184 -12.18 -47.28 -1.85
CA GLY A 184 -13.03 -46.80 -2.95
C GLY A 184 -14.53 -46.61 -2.55
N LEU A 185 -15.37 -46.27 -3.55
CA LEU A 185 -16.86 -46.25 -3.61
C LEU A 185 -17.71 -45.24 -2.77
N GLY A 186 -18.64 -44.54 -3.46
CA GLY A 186 -19.81 -43.84 -2.86
C GLY A 186 -20.32 -42.60 -3.61
N ASN A 187 -21.36 -42.73 -4.47
CA ASN A 187 -22.01 -41.67 -5.27
C ASN A 187 -23.51 -41.52 -4.81
N PRO A 188 -24.37 -40.53 -5.21
CA PRO A 188 -24.17 -39.29 -5.97
C PRO A 188 -24.87 -38.00 -5.41
N LYS A 189 -24.84 -36.92 -6.21
CA LYS A 189 -25.33 -35.50 -6.12
C LYS A 189 -26.89 -35.32 -6.25
N PRO A 190 -27.55 -34.10 -6.33
CA PRO A 190 -27.09 -32.68 -6.25
C PRO A 190 -28.03 -31.56 -5.65
N LYS A 191 -27.49 -30.31 -5.64
CA LYS A 191 -28.07 -28.97 -6.01
C LYS A 191 -28.65 -27.99 -4.95
N GLY A 192 -28.28 -26.70 -5.07
CA GLY A 192 -28.85 -25.56 -4.31
C GLY A 192 -27.86 -24.42 -3.94
N SER A 193 -27.07 -23.87 -4.86
CA SER A 193 -27.29 -22.49 -5.38
C SER A 193 -27.07 -21.32 -4.39
N GLY A 194 -25.83 -20.80 -4.29
CA GLY A 194 -25.51 -19.52 -3.64
C GLY A 194 -24.64 -18.64 -4.54
N LYS A 195 -25.08 -17.40 -4.83
CA LYS A 195 -24.28 -16.38 -5.55
C LYS A 195 -23.55 -15.51 -4.52
N GLY A 196 -22.23 -15.40 -4.64
CA GLY A 196 -21.42 -14.44 -3.89
C GLY A 196 -20.85 -13.37 -4.82
N SER A 197 -21.11 -12.10 -4.50
CA SER A 197 -20.44 -10.94 -5.15
C SER A 197 -19.10 -10.65 -4.46
N PRO A 198 -18.09 -10.09 -5.17
CA PRO A 198 -16.78 -9.81 -4.60
C PRO A 198 -16.74 -8.48 -3.81
N THR A 199 -15.97 -8.47 -2.72
CA THR A 199 -15.68 -7.29 -1.88
C THR A 199 -14.37 -6.63 -2.33
N PRO A 200 -14.28 -5.28 -2.42
CA PRO A 200 -13.04 -4.59 -2.80
C PRO A 200 -12.03 -4.46 -1.65
N ALA A 201 -10.73 -4.53 -1.99
CA ALA A 201 -9.62 -4.36 -1.05
C ALA A 201 -9.25 -2.87 -0.85
N PRO A 202 -8.65 -2.49 0.30
CA PRO A 202 -8.26 -1.11 0.58
C PRO A 202 -6.84 -0.78 0.08
N ASN A 203 -6.70 0.39 -0.58
CA ASN A 203 -5.43 0.85 -1.14
C ASN A 203 -4.67 1.76 -0.15
N SER A 204 -3.50 1.31 0.33
CA SER A 204 -2.57 2.16 1.08
C SER A 204 -1.58 2.91 0.17
N SER A 205 -1.64 4.24 0.25
CA SER A 205 -0.49 5.13 0.00
C SER A 205 -0.77 6.52 0.56
N SER A 206 0.01 6.91 1.56
CA SER A 206 0.46 8.28 1.80
C SER A 206 1.28 8.29 3.09
N LEU A 207 2.58 8.54 2.99
CA LEU A 207 3.28 9.55 3.81
C LEU A 207 4.77 9.62 3.41
N LEU A 208 5.15 10.74 2.78
CA LEU A 208 6.55 11.06 2.51
C LEU A 208 6.77 12.58 2.48
N GLN A 209 6.36 13.22 3.55
CA GLN A 209 6.62 14.58 4.04
C GLN A 209 6.41 14.40 5.57
N HIS A 210 7.27 14.86 6.48
CA HIS A 210 7.99 16.14 6.52
C HIS A 210 9.34 16.00 7.25
N LEU A 211 10.39 16.73 6.85
CA LEU A 211 11.47 17.20 7.74
C LEU A 211 12.36 18.21 6.97
N THR A 212 12.14 19.51 7.21
CA THR A 212 13.08 20.60 6.88
C THR A 212 12.94 21.71 7.94
N PRO A 213 14.03 22.19 8.55
CA PRO A 213 13.99 23.38 9.41
C PRO A 213 13.60 24.67 8.65
N ARG A 214 13.10 25.65 9.41
CA ARG A 214 13.00 27.08 9.06
C ARG A 214 14.39 27.59 8.60
N GLU A 215 14.56 28.59 7.71
CA GLU A 215 13.86 29.89 7.67
C GLU A 215 14.08 30.66 6.32
N ASN A 216 13.10 31.50 5.94
CA ASN A 216 13.10 32.64 4.98
C ASN A 216 13.92 32.63 3.67
N ALA A 217 13.23 32.51 2.52
CA ALA A 217 13.10 33.59 1.51
C ALA A 217 12.22 33.15 0.31
N ALA A 218 11.40 34.06 -0.22
CA ALA A 218 10.58 33.97 -1.44
C ALA A 218 10.93 35.15 -2.37
N PRO A 219 10.36 35.33 -3.60
CA PRO A 219 9.40 34.51 -4.37
C PRO A 219 10.11 33.77 -5.53
N ASP A 220 9.47 33.13 -6.53
CA ASP A 220 8.04 32.95 -6.92
C ASP A 220 7.83 31.45 -7.28
N GLY A 221 6.75 30.91 -7.86
CA GLY A 221 5.47 31.37 -8.44
C GLY A 221 4.98 30.24 -9.38
N ALA A 222 3.71 29.82 -9.48
CA ALA A 222 2.47 30.24 -8.83
C ALA A 222 1.58 29.01 -8.55
N GLY A 223 0.82 29.01 -7.45
CA GLY A 223 -0.10 27.93 -7.09
C GLY A 223 -1.19 28.41 -6.13
N ALA A 224 -2.42 27.90 -6.27
CA ALA A 224 -3.57 28.42 -5.54
C ALA A 224 -3.46 28.21 -4.01
N ALA A 225 -3.63 29.31 -3.27
CA ALA A 225 -3.49 29.36 -1.82
C ALA A 225 -4.52 28.50 -1.06
N ALA A 226 -4.21 28.16 0.19
CA ALA A 226 -5.21 27.65 1.12
C ALA A 226 -6.20 28.78 1.50
N PRO A 227 -7.50 28.48 1.73
CA PRO A 227 -8.43 29.49 2.21
C PRO A 227 -8.08 29.91 3.64
N GLU A 228 -8.17 31.21 3.95
CA GLU A 228 -7.87 31.78 5.28
C GLU A 228 -8.84 31.30 6.36
N SER A 229 -10.09 31.00 5.99
CA SER A 229 -11.11 30.40 6.85
C SER A 229 -11.93 29.36 6.08
N TYR A 230 -12.46 28.37 6.79
CA TYR A 230 -13.42 27.43 6.22
C TYR A 230 -14.86 27.89 6.51
N PRO A 231 -15.84 27.53 5.66
CA PRO A 231 -17.27 27.74 5.93
C PRO A 231 -17.76 27.10 7.23
N ASP A 232 -18.72 27.76 7.90
CA ASP A 232 -19.25 27.33 9.21
C ASP A 232 -19.97 25.97 9.16
N ASP A 233 -20.63 25.64 8.06
CA ASP A 233 -21.28 24.33 7.84
C ASP A 233 -20.26 23.19 7.85
N PHE A 234 -19.11 23.40 7.20
CA PHE A 234 -17.99 22.48 7.24
C PHE A 234 -17.35 22.39 8.63
N GLU A 235 -17.13 23.52 9.31
CA GLU A 235 -16.54 23.53 10.66
C GLU A 235 -17.43 22.78 11.68
N ALA A 236 -18.76 22.95 11.57
CA ALA A 236 -19.74 22.22 12.38
C ALA A 236 -19.69 20.71 12.09
N ALA A 237 -19.69 20.32 10.81
CA ALA A 237 -19.60 18.91 10.41
C ALA A 237 -18.25 18.26 10.80
N TRP A 238 -17.15 19.01 10.68
CA TRP A 238 -15.81 18.60 11.08
C TRP A 238 -15.68 18.42 12.60
N LEU A 239 -16.33 19.28 13.39
CA LEU A 239 -16.45 19.12 14.83
C LEU A 239 -17.32 17.91 15.20
N ALA A 240 -18.47 17.72 14.54
CA ALA A 240 -19.35 16.57 14.76
C ALA A 240 -18.65 15.23 14.48
N TYR A 241 -17.71 15.20 13.53
CA TYR A 241 -16.88 14.04 13.21
C TYR A 241 -15.61 13.90 14.07
N GLU A 242 -15.58 14.47 15.29
CA GLU A 242 -14.43 14.38 16.22
C GLU A 242 -13.10 14.93 15.64
N ARG A 243 -13.13 15.69 14.53
CA ARG A 243 -11.96 16.22 13.82
C ARG A 243 -10.93 15.17 13.39
N LYS A 244 -11.38 13.93 13.09
CA LYS A 244 -10.50 12.83 12.67
C LYS A 244 -10.17 12.91 11.17
N GLY A 245 -8.92 13.18 10.82
CA GLY A 245 -8.42 13.21 9.43
C GLY A 245 -7.64 14.48 9.09
N SER A 246 -7.49 14.78 7.80
CA SER A 246 -6.87 16.02 7.33
C SER A 246 -7.94 17.05 6.99
N LYS A 247 -8.05 18.12 7.79
CA LYS A 247 -9.05 19.20 7.60
C LYS A 247 -9.11 19.75 6.15
N ARG A 248 -7.96 19.92 5.49
CA ARG A 248 -7.89 20.38 4.08
C ARG A 248 -8.45 19.35 3.09
N LYS A 249 -8.13 18.05 3.27
CA LYS A 249 -8.66 16.96 2.42
C LYS A 249 -10.15 16.77 2.69
N SER A 250 -10.53 16.75 3.96
CA SER A 250 -11.92 16.76 4.44
C SER A 250 -12.75 17.87 3.82
N PHE A 251 -12.25 19.10 3.72
CA PHE A 251 -12.96 20.20 3.04
C PHE A 251 -13.07 19.99 1.52
N ALA A 252 -12.03 19.45 0.87
CA ALA A 252 -12.08 19.12 -0.55
C ALA A 252 -13.14 18.04 -0.83
N GLU A 253 -13.27 17.03 0.03
CA GLU A 253 -14.33 16.02 -0.08
C GLU A 253 -15.69 16.54 0.37
N TRP A 254 -15.79 17.42 1.37
CA TRP A 254 -17.04 18.09 1.76
C TRP A 254 -17.66 18.82 0.56
N ARG A 255 -16.87 19.62 -0.15
CA ARG A 255 -17.29 20.30 -1.39
C ARG A 255 -17.72 19.37 -2.53
N ARG A 256 -17.44 18.06 -2.45
CA ARG A 256 -17.93 17.03 -3.37
C ARG A 256 -19.13 16.27 -2.79
N ALA A 257 -19.18 16.04 -1.48
CA ALA A 257 -20.29 15.38 -0.79
C ALA A 257 -21.57 16.23 -0.78
N ILE A 258 -21.47 17.53 -0.48
CA ILE A 258 -22.62 18.46 -0.48
C ILE A 258 -23.25 18.72 -1.87
N LYS A 259 -22.63 18.21 -2.94
CA LYS A 259 -23.20 18.19 -4.30
C LYS A 259 -24.04 16.95 -4.58
N ARG A 260 -24.01 15.96 -3.69
CA ARG A 260 -24.54 14.60 -3.87
C ARG A 260 -25.57 14.25 -2.80
N ALA A 261 -25.40 14.77 -1.59
CA ALA A 261 -26.39 14.71 -0.51
C ALA A 261 -26.48 16.07 0.21
N ASP A 262 -27.60 16.31 0.90
CA ASP A 262 -27.77 17.49 1.75
C ASP A 262 -26.79 17.45 2.95
N PRO A 263 -26.16 18.59 3.34
CA PRO A 263 -25.27 18.65 4.50
C PRO A 263 -25.86 18.07 5.79
N THR A 264 -27.16 18.24 6.03
CA THR A 264 -27.85 17.72 7.23
C THR A 264 -27.88 16.19 7.23
N VAL A 265 -28.17 15.55 6.09
CA VAL A 265 -28.17 14.10 5.93
C VAL A 265 -26.78 13.50 6.18
N ILE A 266 -25.73 14.18 5.71
CA ILE A 266 -24.33 13.76 5.90
C ILE A 266 -23.95 13.80 7.39
N VAL A 267 -24.38 14.84 8.12
CA VAL A 267 -24.04 15.06 9.54
C VAL A 267 -24.88 14.19 10.47
N ASP A 268 -26.19 14.09 10.24
CA ASP A 268 -27.11 13.28 11.06
C ASP A 268 -26.81 11.78 11.00
N ALA A 269 -26.09 11.31 9.97
CA ALA A 269 -25.62 9.94 9.86
C ALA A 269 -24.37 9.63 10.70
N ILE A 270 -23.61 10.65 11.14
CA ILE A 270 -22.34 10.46 11.88
C ILE A 270 -22.52 9.63 13.17
N PRO A 271 -23.52 9.88 14.05
CA PRO A 271 -23.71 9.07 15.25
C PRO A 271 -24.02 7.59 14.95
N ARG A 272 -24.75 7.31 13.86
CA ARG A 272 -25.05 5.93 13.41
C ARG A 272 -23.79 5.24 12.90
N TYR A 273 -22.96 5.96 12.15
CA TYR A 273 -21.65 5.47 11.71
C TYR A 273 -20.70 5.20 12.90
N PHE A 274 -20.69 6.07 13.91
CA PHE A 274 -19.89 5.88 15.13
C PHE A 274 -20.39 4.72 16.00
N ALA A 275 -21.68 4.40 15.96
CA ALA A 275 -22.26 3.22 16.60
C ALA A 275 -21.92 1.93 15.85
N SER A 276 -21.94 1.94 14.50
CA SER A 276 -21.58 0.77 13.68
C SER A 276 -20.08 0.44 13.75
N VAL A 277 -19.23 1.44 13.98
CA VAL A 277 -17.79 1.28 14.20
C VAL A 277 -17.42 1.76 15.62
N SER A 278 -17.80 0.95 16.61
CA SER A 278 -17.75 1.28 18.04
C SER A 278 -16.35 1.58 18.59
N GLN A 279 -15.29 0.98 18.04
CA GLN A 279 -13.92 1.30 18.43
C GLN A 279 -13.38 2.51 17.62
N PRO A 280 -13.03 3.64 18.26
CA PRO A 280 -12.62 4.87 17.54
C PRO A 280 -11.42 4.71 16.60
N ARG A 281 -10.52 3.75 16.87
CA ARG A 281 -9.39 3.42 16.00
C ARG A 281 -9.82 2.94 14.60
N TYR A 282 -10.95 2.23 14.49
CA TYR A 282 -11.42 1.68 13.21
C TYR A 282 -12.36 2.62 12.43
N ARG A 283 -12.86 3.69 13.04
CA ARG A 283 -13.61 4.75 12.33
C ARG A 283 -12.72 5.34 11.23
N LYS A 284 -13.24 5.46 10.01
CA LYS A 284 -12.53 6.11 8.89
C LYS A 284 -12.34 7.59 9.18
N ASP A 285 -11.33 8.20 8.57
CA ASP A 285 -11.14 9.66 8.59
C ASP A 285 -12.30 10.37 7.87
N PHE A 286 -12.57 11.63 8.20
CA PHE A 286 -13.73 12.34 7.67
C PHE A 286 -13.66 12.47 6.15
N GLU A 287 -12.49 12.72 5.54
CA GLU A 287 -12.34 12.67 4.08
C GLU A 287 -12.73 11.31 3.48
N ARG A 288 -12.50 10.19 4.18
CA ARG A 288 -12.84 8.83 3.73
C ARG A 288 -14.32 8.50 3.97
N TYR A 289 -14.92 9.05 5.02
CA TYR A 289 -16.38 9.02 5.23
C TYR A 289 -17.11 9.82 4.15
N LEU A 290 -16.58 10.99 3.78
CA LEU A 290 -17.14 11.88 2.76
C LEU A 290 -16.94 11.39 1.32
N ALA A 291 -15.82 10.73 1.03
CA ALA A 291 -15.54 10.19 -0.30
C ALA A 291 -16.19 8.81 -0.56
N GLY A 292 -16.45 8.04 0.50
CA GLY A 292 -17.03 6.70 0.42
C GLY A 292 -18.53 6.62 0.73
N ASP A 293 -19.22 7.76 0.77
CA ASP A 293 -20.67 7.91 0.98
C ASP A 293 -21.20 7.13 2.18
N LEU A 294 -20.41 7.10 3.26
CA LEU A 294 -20.68 6.24 4.41
C LEU A 294 -21.95 6.65 5.17
N TRP A 295 -22.48 7.86 4.94
CA TRP A 295 -23.81 8.27 5.41
C TRP A 295 -24.93 7.41 4.83
N GLU A 296 -24.81 6.90 3.61
CA GLU A 296 -25.81 6.02 2.98
C GLU A 296 -25.77 4.61 3.58
N SER A 297 -24.57 4.07 3.81
CA SER A 297 -24.42 2.76 4.47
C SER A 297 -24.91 2.78 5.93
N ALA A 298 -24.78 3.92 6.61
CA ALA A 298 -25.31 4.16 7.95
C ALA A 298 -26.83 4.38 7.99
N ALA A 299 -27.48 4.65 6.85
CA ALA A 299 -28.94 4.76 6.75
C ALA A 299 -29.61 3.37 6.61
N ALA A 300 -28.90 2.36 6.10
CA ALA A 300 -29.47 1.04 5.76
C ALA A 300 -29.62 0.06 6.94
N SER A 301 -29.18 0.41 8.16
CA SER A 301 -29.09 -0.53 9.31
C SER A 301 -29.99 -0.19 10.51
N ALA A 302 -30.95 0.74 10.37
CA ALA A 302 -31.91 1.04 11.43
C ALA A 302 -33.05 -0.01 11.48
N PRO A 303 -33.14 -0.86 12.52
CA PRO A 303 -34.43 -1.45 12.86
C PRO A 303 -35.39 -0.31 13.26
N PRO A 304 -36.70 -0.43 12.97
CA PRO A 304 -37.66 0.61 13.36
C PRO A 304 -37.65 0.78 14.89
N ILE A 305 -37.66 2.04 15.33
CA ILE A 305 -37.80 2.38 16.75
C ILE A 305 -39.14 1.82 17.22
N LYS A 306 -39.11 0.73 18.00
CA LYS A 306 -40.26 0.34 18.82
C LYS A 306 -40.44 1.42 19.89
N VAL A 307 -41.36 2.34 19.64
CA VAL A 307 -41.99 3.11 20.70
C VAL A 307 -42.72 2.09 21.58
N TRP A 308 -42.18 1.84 22.76
CA TRP A 308 -42.93 1.15 23.80
C TRP A 308 -43.92 2.17 24.33
N ALA A 309 -45.22 1.92 24.14
CA ALA A 309 -46.24 2.66 24.86
C ALA A 309 -46.14 2.27 26.34
N GLU A 310 -46.05 3.27 27.21
CA GLU A 310 -46.26 3.09 28.65
C GLU A 310 -47.77 2.88 28.89
N GLU A 311 -48.10 1.96 29.80
CA GLU A 311 -49.44 1.77 30.37
C GLU A 311 -49.68 2.78 31.51
#